data_AF-A0A9E3D9D7-F1
#
_entry.id   AF-A0A9E3D9D7-F1
#
_cell.length_a   1.000
_cell.length_b   1.000
_cell.length_c   1.000
_cell.angle_alpha   90.00
_cell.angle_beta   90.00
_cell.angle_gamma   90.00
#
_symmetry.space_group_name_H-M   'P 1'
#
loop_
_entity.id
_entity.type
_entity.pdbx_description
1 polymer ?
#
loop_
_entity_poly.entity_id
_entity_poly.type
_entity_poly.pdbx_seq_one_letter_code
_entity_poly.pdbx_strand_id
1 'polypeptide(L)'
;MTRRSRGFTLLELLVAMAMVAVLAGSLYASLQIAFRAKKSAEDSVVESRTVDLAMEFLRNDIQNAMPPNGVLAGNFVGDQGDISTNLNFYSTVESPQHVDGNGDIKLVELTLDTPDSNGGSSGPDVCLVQKITRNLLSSTQMNPDEEVICRGVTGFTCRYFDGQNWQTSWDSSQENNILPLA
;
A
#
# COMPACT_ATOMS: atom_id res chain seq x y z
N MET A 1 -78.66 -24.88 -11.12
CA MET A 1 -77.99 -23.74 -10.45
C MET A 1 -76.67 -23.45 -11.16
N THR A 2 -76.64 -22.49 -12.08
CA THR A 2 -75.41 -22.05 -12.75
C THR A 2 -74.83 -20.86 -11.99
N ARG A 3 -73.67 -21.08 -11.36
CA ARG A 3 -72.92 -20.04 -10.64
C ARG A 3 -72.40 -19.04 -11.66
N ARG A 4 -72.87 -17.78 -11.62
CA ARG A 4 -72.26 -16.69 -12.40
C ARG A 4 -70.83 -16.46 -11.92
N SER A 5 -69.85 -16.78 -12.76
CA SER A 5 -68.47 -16.34 -12.59
C SER A 5 -68.42 -14.82 -12.78
N ARG A 6 -68.20 -14.08 -11.69
CA ARG A 6 -67.94 -12.64 -11.75
C ARG A 6 -66.53 -12.46 -12.29
N GLY A 7 -66.39 -11.80 -13.45
CA GLY A 7 -65.09 -11.38 -13.98
C GLY A 7 -64.54 -10.20 -13.18
N PHE A 8 -63.22 -10.05 -13.21
CA PHE A 8 -62.52 -8.92 -12.59
C PHE A 8 -62.90 -7.59 -13.27
N THR A 9 -63.05 -6.54 -12.49
CA THR A 9 -63.29 -5.19 -13.02
C THR A 9 -61.96 -4.54 -13.45
N LEU A 10 -62.01 -3.63 -14.44
CA LEU A 10 -60.82 -2.87 -14.88
C LEU A 10 -60.11 -2.16 -13.71
N LEU A 11 -60.89 -1.67 -12.72
CA LEU A 11 -60.36 -1.00 -11.53
C LEU A 11 -59.52 -1.94 -10.66
N GLU A 12 -59.95 -3.19 -10.50
CA GLU A 12 -59.26 -4.18 -9.68
C GLU A 12 -57.92 -4.60 -10.30
N LEU A 13 -57.87 -4.75 -11.62
CA LEU A 13 -56.62 -5.01 -12.35
C LEU A 13 -55.64 -3.82 -12.25
N LEU A 14 -56.16 -2.59 -12.29
CA LEU A 14 -55.34 -1.38 -12.15
C LEU A 14 -54.75 -1.27 -10.73
N VAL A 15 -55.55 -1.52 -9.70
CA VAL A 15 -55.09 -1.53 -8.30
C VAL A 15 -54.07 -2.64 -8.05
N ALA A 16 -54.34 -3.85 -8.55
CA ALA A 16 -53.39 -4.97 -8.43
C ALA A 16 -52.05 -4.64 -9.11
N MET A 17 -52.08 -4.05 -10.30
CA MET A 17 -50.87 -3.64 -11.01
C MET A 17 -50.11 -2.52 -10.27
N ALA A 18 -50.83 -1.56 -9.68
CA ALA A 18 -50.22 -0.52 -8.86
C ALA A 18 -49.55 -1.10 -7.60
N MET A 19 -50.19 -2.04 -6.91
CA MET A 19 -49.61 -2.73 -5.76
C MET A 19 -48.37 -3.53 -6.14
N VAL A 20 -48.42 -4.29 -7.24
CA VAL A 20 -47.27 -5.05 -7.74
C VAL A 20 -46.11 -4.12 -8.11
N ALA A 21 -46.37 -2.98 -8.75
CA ALA A 21 -45.34 -2.01 -9.09
C ALA A 21 -44.64 -1.45 -7.83
N VAL A 22 -45.40 -1.16 -6.78
CA VAL A 22 -44.84 -0.70 -5.49
C VAL A 22 -44.01 -1.80 -4.84
N LEU A 23 -44.48 -3.05 -4.82
CA LEU A 23 -43.74 -4.20 -4.27
C LEU A 23 -42.45 -4.49 -5.05
N ALA A 24 -42.51 -4.43 -6.38
CA ALA A 24 -41.32 -4.60 -7.23
C ALA A 24 -40.31 -3.48 -6.98
N GLY A 25 -40.77 -2.23 -6.84
CA GLY A 25 -39.93 -1.08 -6.54
C GLY A 25 -39.24 -1.19 -5.17
N SER A 26 -39.95 -1.65 -4.14
CA SER A 26 -39.37 -1.83 -2.81
C SER A 26 -38.35 -2.98 -2.77
N LEU A 27 -38.64 -4.09 -3.45
CA LEU A 27 -37.71 -5.22 -3.57
C LEU A 27 -36.43 -4.78 -4.30
N TYR A 28 -36.57 -4.06 -5.42
CA TYR A 28 -35.45 -3.53 -6.17
C TYR A 28 -34.60 -2.57 -5.33
N ALA A 29 -35.23 -1.64 -4.60
CA ALA A 29 -34.52 -0.74 -3.71
C ALA A 29 -33.74 -1.51 -2.62
N SER A 30 -34.34 -2.54 -2.03
CA SER A 30 -33.67 -3.37 -1.01
C SER A 30 -32.43 -4.09 -1.56
N LEU A 31 -32.53 -4.67 -2.76
CA LEU A 31 -31.41 -5.35 -3.43
C LEU A 31 -30.29 -4.37 -3.77
N GLN A 32 -30.65 -3.18 -4.24
CA GLN A 32 -29.68 -2.15 -4.58
C GLN A 32 -28.92 -1.66 -3.34
N ILE A 33 -29.59 -1.51 -2.21
CA ILE A 33 -28.95 -1.18 -0.92
C ILE A 33 -28.01 -2.31 -0.51
N ALA A 34 -28.46 -3.57 -0.59
CA ALA A 34 -27.64 -4.72 -0.22
C ALA A 34 -26.36 -4.84 -1.08
N PHE A 35 -26.48 -4.66 -2.40
CA PHE A 35 -25.30 -4.71 -3.29
C PHE A 35 -24.34 -3.55 -3.07
N ARG A 36 -24.86 -2.33 -2.81
CA ARG A 36 -24.01 -1.18 -2.47
C ARG A 36 -23.28 -1.40 -1.15
N ALA A 37 -23.97 -1.93 -0.13
CA ALA A 37 -23.36 -2.27 1.15
C ALA A 37 -22.27 -3.34 0.98
N LYS A 38 -22.54 -4.39 0.19
CA LYS A 38 -21.53 -5.42 -0.13
C LYS A 38 -20.30 -4.82 -0.81
N LYS A 39 -20.50 -4.01 -1.85
CA LYS A 39 -19.40 -3.38 -2.59
C LYS A 39 -18.56 -2.48 -1.67
N SER A 40 -19.20 -1.65 -0.85
CA SER A 40 -18.49 -0.81 0.11
C SER A 40 -17.67 -1.64 1.10
N ALA A 41 -18.21 -2.76 1.58
CA ALA A 41 -17.49 -3.64 2.49
C ALA A 41 -16.29 -4.32 1.81
N GLU A 42 -16.43 -4.75 0.55
CA GLU A 42 -15.33 -5.31 -0.23
C GLU A 42 -14.23 -4.26 -0.48
N ASP A 43 -14.60 -3.05 -0.88
CA ASP A 43 -13.66 -1.96 -1.14
C ASP A 43 -12.87 -1.59 0.14
N SER A 44 -13.52 -1.54 1.31
CA SER A 44 -12.83 -1.30 2.60
C SER A 44 -11.85 -2.41 3.01
N VAL A 45 -12.12 -3.66 2.63
CA VAL A 45 -11.22 -4.79 2.94
C VAL A 45 -9.95 -4.76 2.07
N VAL A 46 -10.06 -4.30 0.81
CA VAL A 46 -8.92 -4.19 -0.10
C VAL A 46 -7.91 -3.15 0.39
N GLU A 47 -8.39 -2.03 0.92
CA GLU A 47 -7.54 -0.98 1.48
C GLU A 47 -6.72 -1.49 2.66
N SER A 48 -7.35 -2.16 3.64
CA SER A 48 -6.65 -2.72 4.80
C SER A 48 -5.59 -3.74 4.40
N ARG A 49 -5.89 -4.62 3.44
CA ARG A 49 -4.93 -5.63 2.97
C ARG A 49 -3.68 -5.01 2.35
N THR A 50 -3.86 -3.91 1.61
CA THR A 50 -2.73 -3.19 0.99
C THR A 50 -1.79 -2.63 2.05
N VAL A 51 -2.35 -2.04 3.11
CA VAL A 51 -1.57 -1.53 4.24
C VAL A 51 -0.86 -2.66 4.99
N ASP A 52 -1.54 -3.77 5.24
CA ASP A 52 -0.94 -4.92 5.93
C ASP A 52 0.27 -5.49 5.15
N LEU A 53 0.13 -5.61 3.82
CA LEU A 53 1.23 -6.05 2.96
C LEU A 53 2.39 -5.05 2.95
N ALA A 54 2.10 -3.76 2.80
CA ALA A 54 3.12 -2.71 2.86
C ALA A 54 3.90 -2.74 4.18
N MET A 55 3.21 -2.91 5.30
CA MET A 55 3.84 -3.03 6.61
C MET A 55 4.68 -4.31 6.76
N GLU A 56 4.27 -5.41 6.14
CA GLU A 56 5.04 -6.66 6.15
C GLU A 56 6.33 -6.54 5.33
N PHE A 57 6.28 -5.87 4.16
CA PHE A 57 7.49 -5.55 3.38
C PHE A 57 8.47 -4.72 4.21
N LEU A 58 8.00 -3.60 4.78
CA LEU A 58 8.81 -2.73 5.62
C LEU A 58 9.39 -3.48 6.83
N ARG A 59 8.57 -4.30 7.50
CA ARG A 59 9.02 -5.14 8.62
C ARG A 59 10.14 -6.06 8.17
N ASN A 60 9.93 -6.81 7.09
CA ASN A 60 10.90 -7.80 6.62
C ASN A 60 12.22 -7.15 6.24
N ASP A 61 12.20 -6.01 5.54
CA ASP A 61 13.43 -5.30 5.18
C ASP A 61 14.18 -4.78 6.40
N ILE A 62 13.49 -4.10 7.32
CA ILE A 62 14.09 -3.51 8.53
C ILE A 62 14.62 -4.60 9.47
N GLN A 63 13.91 -5.72 9.64
CA GLN A 63 14.36 -6.83 10.49
C GLN A 63 15.60 -7.54 9.95
N ASN A 64 15.81 -7.48 8.64
CA ASN A 64 16.99 -8.02 7.98
C ASN A 64 18.03 -6.93 7.67
N ALA A 65 17.91 -5.74 8.28
CA ALA A 65 18.92 -4.71 8.16
C ALA A 65 20.25 -5.20 8.72
N MET A 66 21.29 -5.07 7.90
CA MET A 66 22.65 -5.48 8.23
C MET A 66 23.34 -4.39 9.06
N PRO A 67 24.14 -4.78 10.08
CA PRO A 67 24.95 -3.82 10.80
C PRO A 67 25.96 -3.15 9.85
N PRO A 68 26.23 -1.84 10.03
CA PRO A 68 27.08 -1.05 9.13
C PRO A 68 28.58 -1.25 9.44
N ASN A 69 28.99 -2.51 9.62
CA ASN A 69 30.36 -2.91 9.98
C ASN A 69 31.03 -3.78 8.90
N GLY A 70 30.35 -4.02 7.78
CA GLY A 70 30.83 -4.85 6.68
C GLY A 70 31.51 -4.04 5.58
N VAL A 71 32.25 -4.73 4.71
CA VAL A 71 32.85 -4.11 3.51
C VAL A 71 31.79 -3.71 2.48
N LEU A 72 30.70 -4.48 2.41
CA LEU A 72 29.59 -4.26 1.46
C LEU A 72 28.36 -3.63 2.11
N ALA A 73 28.20 -3.77 3.43
CA ALA A 73 27.13 -3.15 4.20
C ALA A 73 27.65 -1.82 4.74
N GLY A 74 27.34 -0.74 4.01
CA GLY A 74 27.65 0.62 4.41
C GLY A 74 26.72 1.14 5.50
N ASN A 75 26.69 2.45 5.67
CA ASN A 75 25.93 3.11 6.73
C ASN A 75 24.43 2.83 6.63
N PHE A 76 23.80 2.66 7.79
CA PHE A 76 22.38 2.89 7.99
C PHE A 76 22.16 4.40 8.18
N VAL A 77 21.35 5.00 7.32
CA VAL A 77 21.08 6.45 7.32
C VAL A 77 19.59 6.70 7.14
N GLY A 78 19.03 7.48 8.05
CA GLY A 78 17.66 7.97 7.98
C GLY A 78 17.66 9.48 8.00
N ASP A 79 17.45 10.11 6.85
CA ASP A 79 17.40 11.57 6.73
C ASP A 79 15.96 12.07 6.74
N GLN A 80 15.68 12.98 7.65
CA GLN A 80 14.33 13.51 7.86
C GLN A 80 14.10 14.74 6.98
N GLY A 81 13.17 14.62 6.04
CA GLY A 81 12.51 15.75 5.38
C GLY A 81 11.25 16.21 6.14
N ASP A 82 10.53 17.17 5.55
CA ASP A 82 9.33 17.76 6.15
C ASP A 82 8.18 16.75 6.31
N ILE A 83 7.92 15.96 5.27
CA ILE A 83 6.83 14.97 5.22
C ILE A 83 7.30 13.55 4.86
N SER A 84 8.58 13.40 4.52
CA SER A 84 9.19 12.12 4.13
C SER A 84 10.54 11.92 4.83
N THR A 85 10.80 10.70 5.27
CA THR A 85 12.13 10.23 5.63
C THR A 85 12.71 9.48 4.43
N ASN A 86 13.92 9.82 4.02
CA ASN A 86 14.68 8.98 3.11
C ASN A 86 15.51 8.00 3.95
N LEU A 87 15.20 6.71 3.84
CA LEU A 87 15.81 5.67 4.65
C LEU A 87 16.63 4.74 3.77
N ASN A 88 17.95 4.75 4.00
CA ASN A 88 18.94 3.99 3.27
C ASN A 88 19.64 3.00 4.21
N PHE A 89 19.61 1.72 3.86
CA PHE A 89 20.22 0.66 4.64
C PHE A 89 20.53 -0.55 3.76
N TYR A 90 21.33 -1.47 4.31
CA TYR A 90 21.71 -2.68 3.63
C TYR A 90 20.95 -3.87 4.21
N SER A 91 20.48 -4.78 3.37
CA SER A 91 19.66 -5.91 3.79
C SER A 91 20.01 -7.18 3.02
N THR A 92 19.71 -8.34 3.60
CA THR A 92 19.88 -9.67 2.99
C THR A 92 18.56 -10.29 2.55
N VAL A 93 17.48 -9.50 2.48
CA VAL A 93 16.17 -9.99 2.02
C VAL A 93 16.28 -10.54 0.61
N GLU A 94 15.62 -11.69 0.38
CA GLU A 94 15.51 -12.27 -0.95
C GLU A 94 14.69 -11.36 -1.87
N SER A 95 15.10 -11.22 -3.12
CA SER A 95 14.42 -10.36 -4.08
C SER A 95 14.55 -10.99 -5.47
N PRO A 96 13.66 -10.67 -6.41
CA PRO A 96 13.73 -11.19 -7.78
C PRO A 96 15.10 -10.97 -8.41
N GLN A 97 15.48 -11.86 -9.33
CA GLN A 97 16.76 -11.77 -10.02
C GLN A 97 16.80 -10.53 -10.93
N HIS A 98 17.86 -9.74 -10.80
CA HIS A 98 18.19 -8.63 -11.69
C HIS A 98 19.21 -9.03 -12.75
N VAL A 99 19.11 -8.40 -13.92
CA VAL A 99 19.92 -8.71 -15.11
C VAL A 99 21.40 -8.37 -14.93
N ASP A 100 21.71 -7.35 -14.13
CA ASP A 100 23.07 -6.87 -13.89
C ASP A 100 23.77 -7.56 -12.69
N GLY A 101 23.17 -8.63 -12.19
CA GLY A 101 23.71 -9.46 -11.11
C GLY A 101 22.92 -9.36 -9.80
N ASN A 102 23.12 -10.38 -8.97
CA ASN A 102 22.39 -10.58 -7.72
C ASN A 102 23.38 -10.89 -6.62
N GLY A 103 23.63 -9.90 -5.75
CA GLY A 103 24.39 -10.07 -4.53
C GLY A 103 23.48 -10.47 -3.37
N ASP A 104 24.08 -11.15 -2.38
CA ASP A 104 23.41 -11.53 -1.13
C ASP A 104 23.08 -10.30 -0.26
N ILE A 105 23.94 -9.26 -0.32
CA ILE A 105 23.72 -7.98 0.34
C ILE A 105 23.25 -6.97 -0.70
N LYS A 106 22.17 -6.27 -0.38
CA LYS A 106 21.52 -5.29 -1.25
C LYS A 106 21.41 -3.96 -0.53
N LEU A 107 21.49 -2.86 -1.27
CA LEU A 107 21.13 -1.54 -0.77
C LEU A 107 19.63 -1.34 -1.00
N VAL A 108 18.92 -0.99 0.05
CA VAL A 108 17.51 -0.65 0.06
C VAL A 108 17.38 0.83 0.38
N GLU A 109 16.65 1.55 -0.47
CA GLU A 109 16.31 2.96 -0.29
C GLU A 109 14.78 3.10 -0.28
N LEU A 110 14.24 3.61 0.82
CA LEU A 110 12.82 3.88 0.98
C LEU A 110 12.57 5.39 0.89
N THR A 111 11.75 5.80 -0.08
CA THR A 111 11.40 7.21 -0.29
C THR A 111 9.94 7.34 -0.71
N LEU A 112 9.38 8.53 -0.53
CA LEU A 112 8.17 8.90 -1.25
C LEU A 112 8.54 9.37 -2.65
N ASP A 113 7.79 8.90 -3.64
CA ASP A 113 7.94 9.30 -5.04
C ASP A 113 6.56 9.62 -5.63
N THR A 114 6.53 10.51 -6.62
CA THR A 114 5.33 10.82 -7.39
C THR A 114 5.50 10.23 -8.78
N PRO A 115 4.71 9.20 -9.16
CA PRO A 115 4.81 8.61 -10.47
C PRO A 115 4.56 9.69 -11.53
N ASP A 116 5.38 9.67 -12.57
CA ASP A 116 5.41 10.70 -13.60
C ASP A 116 4.00 10.92 -14.16
N SER A 117 3.49 12.15 -14.02
CA SER A 117 2.08 12.51 -14.23
C SER A 117 1.71 12.57 -15.71
N ASN A 118 1.76 11.44 -16.42
CA ASN A 118 1.24 11.34 -17.77
C ASN A 118 -0.29 11.20 -17.75
N GLY A 119 -0.97 12.33 -17.53
CA GLY A 119 -2.35 12.56 -17.96
C GLY A 119 -3.46 11.93 -17.13
N GLY A 120 -3.80 12.55 -16.00
CA GLY A 120 -5.05 12.28 -15.30
C GLY A 120 -5.29 13.27 -14.17
N SER A 121 -6.43 13.95 -14.18
CA SER A 121 -6.85 14.98 -13.22
C SER A 121 -7.27 14.41 -11.86
N SER A 122 -6.41 13.58 -11.27
CA SER A 122 -6.51 13.13 -9.87
C SER A 122 -5.32 13.77 -9.13
N GLY A 123 -5.43 14.08 -7.84
CA GLY A 123 -4.35 14.70 -7.07
C GLY A 123 -3.02 13.93 -7.16
N PRO A 124 -1.91 14.46 -6.62
CA PRO A 124 -0.62 13.78 -6.68
C PRO A 124 -0.73 12.39 -6.03
N ASP A 125 -0.61 11.33 -6.83
CA ASP A 125 -0.61 9.92 -6.36
C ASP A 125 0.75 9.61 -5.74
N VAL A 126 1.03 10.18 -4.58
CA VAL A 126 2.28 9.94 -3.87
C VAL A 126 2.34 8.48 -3.45
N CYS A 127 3.44 7.81 -3.80
CA CYS A 127 3.68 6.41 -3.53
C CYS A 127 4.88 6.28 -2.59
N LEU A 128 4.80 5.37 -1.63
CA LEU A 128 5.99 4.85 -0.94
C LEU A 128 6.65 3.85 -1.89
N VAL A 129 7.89 4.14 -2.28
CA VAL A 129 8.68 3.30 -3.17
C VAL A 129 9.91 2.75 -2.48
N GLN A 130 10.27 1.54 -2.86
CA GLN A 130 11.50 0.88 -2.49
C GLN A 130 12.40 0.80 -3.72
N LYS A 131 13.61 1.33 -3.62
CA LYS A 131 14.64 1.21 -4.66
C LYS A 131 15.69 0.24 -4.17
N ILE A 132 15.98 -0.79 -4.96
CA ILE A 132 16.87 -1.87 -4.56
C ILE A 132 18.04 -1.97 -5.54
N THR A 133 19.26 -1.79 -5.04
CA THR A 133 20.50 -2.05 -5.77
C THR A 133 21.06 -3.41 -5.34
N ARG A 134 21.06 -4.38 -6.26
CA ARG A 134 21.40 -5.79 -5.96
C ARG A 134 22.86 -6.15 -6.15
N ASN A 135 23.60 -5.43 -6.98
CA ASN A 135 25.03 -5.68 -7.20
C ASN A 135 25.84 -4.44 -6.81
N LEU A 136 26.29 -4.45 -5.57
CA LEU A 136 27.08 -3.37 -4.95
C LEU A 136 28.52 -3.30 -5.46
N LEU A 137 28.97 -4.29 -6.23
CA LEU A 137 30.32 -4.36 -6.81
C LEU A 137 30.34 -4.02 -8.31
N SER A 138 29.21 -3.58 -8.86
CA SER A 138 29.13 -3.18 -10.27
C SER A 138 30.10 -2.03 -10.56
N SER A 139 30.93 -2.20 -11.60
CA SER A 139 31.82 -1.15 -12.10
C SER A 139 31.10 -0.07 -12.92
N THR A 140 29.83 -0.31 -13.26
CA THR A 140 28.95 0.62 -13.98
C THR A 140 27.81 1.06 -13.07
N GLN A 141 27.30 2.27 -13.28
CA GLN A 141 26.14 2.77 -12.55
C GLN A 141 24.94 1.83 -12.79
N MET A 142 24.46 1.21 -11.72
CA MET A 142 23.28 0.35 -11.76
C MET A 142 22.02 1.22 -11.72
N ASN A 143 21.04 0.89 -12.56
CA ASN A 143 19.70 1.41 -12.34
C ASN A 143 19.04 0.55 -11.26
N PRO A 144 18.65 1.12 -10.10
CA PRO A 144 17.98 0.33 -9.08
C PRO A 144 16.62 -0.14 -9.58
N ASP A 145 16.21 -1.34 -9.16
CA ASP A 145 14.83 -1.77 -9.37
C ASP A 145 13.93 -1.00 -8.41
N GLU A 146 12.88 -0.39 -8.94
CA GLU A 146 11.90 0.34 -8.15
C GLU A 146 10.61 -0.48 -7.98
N GLU A 147 10.16 -0.60 -6.75
CA GLU A 147 8.93 -1.28 -6.38
C GLU A 147 8.02 -0.32 -5.60
N VAL A 148 6.75 -0.24 -6.01
CA VAL A 148 5.73 0.55 -5.31
C VAL A 148 5.18 -0.28 -4.15
N ILE A 149 5.48 0.13 -2.93
CA ILE A 149 5.07 -0.56 -1.70
C ILE A 149 3.65 -0.17 -1.30
N CYS A 150 3.32 1.12 -1.37
CA CYS A 150 1.99 1.64 -1.03
C CYS A 150 1.67 2.90 -1.84
N ARG A 151 0.40 3.05 -2.25
CA ARG A 151 -0.10 4.20 -3.02
C ARG A 151 -0.96 5.11 -2.13
N GLY A 152 -1.13 6.37 -2.54
CA GLY A 152 -1.92 7.34 -1.78
C GLY A 152 -1.32 7.70 -0.42
N VAL A 153 0.02 7.66 -0.30
CA VAL A 153 0.74 7.93 0.95
C VAL A 153 0.89 9.43 1.15
N THR A 154 0.41 9.97 2.26
CA THR A 154 0.51 11.41 2.56
C THR A 154 1.83 11.81 3.21
N GLY A 155 2.47 10.87 3.90
CA GLY A 155 3.75 11.08 4.57
C GLY A 155 4.34 9.76 5.05
N PHE A 156 5.65 9.74 5.19
CA PHE A 156 6.40 8.59 5.70
C PHE A 156 7.49 9.14 6.61
N THR A 157 7.44 8.82 7.90
CA THR A 157 8.44 9.32 8.85
C THR A 157 8.92 8.18 9.74
N CYS A 158 10.22 8.19 10.04
CA CYS A 158 10.82 7.22 10.96
C CYS A 158 11.35 7.93 12.19
N ARG A 159 11.45 7.17 13.29
CA ARG A 159 12.17 7.56 14.50
C ARG A 159 13.07 6.41 14.89
N TYR A 160 14.18 6.75 15.53
CA TYR A 160 15.27 5.82 15.81
C TYR A 160 15.60 5.87 17.30
N PHE A 161 15.64 4.71 17.95
CA PHE A 161 15.94 4.61 19.38
C PHE A 161 17.42 4.30 19.62
N ASP A 162 18.13 5.19 20.32
CA ASP A 162 19.55 5.01 20.67
C ASP A 162 19.78 4.19 21.96
N GLY A 163 18.70 3.80 22.64
CA GLY A 163 18.75 3.14 23.96
C GLY A 163 18.38 4.06 25.13
N GLN A 164 18.32 5.36 24.91
CA GLN A 164 17.91 6.36 25.88
C GLN A 164 16.78 7.25 25.34
N ASN A 165 16.91 7.76 24.12
CA ASN A 165 16.01 8.71 23.50
C ASN A 165 15.62 8.31 22.06
N TRP A 166 14.48 8.84 21.62
CA TRP A 166 14.01 8.69 20.25
C TRP A 166 14.43 9.89 19.40
N GLN A 167 15.31 9.63 18.44
CA GLN A 167 15.80 10.60 17.46
C GLN A 167 14.92 10.58 16.20
N THR A 168 14.96 11.65 15.41
CA THR A 168 14.16 11.78 14.18
C THR A 168 15.00 11.57 12.91
N SER A 169 16.32 11.60 13.03
CA SER A 169 17.28 11.19 12.01
C SER A 169 18.27 10.19 12.62
N TRP A 170 18.98 9.47 11.77
CA TRP A 170 20.05 8.57 12.18
C TRP A 170 21.16 8.56 11.14
N ASP A 171 22.41 8.61 11.58
CA ASP A 171 23.58 8.34 10.74
C ASP A 171 24.53 7.45 11.54
N SER A 172 24.54 6.16 11.18
CA SER A 172 25.35 5.18 11.89
C SER A 172 26.86 5.48 11.88
N SER A 173 27.39 6.26 10.92
CA SER A 173 28.82 6.66 10.98
C SER A 173 29.14 7.61 12.11
N GLN A 174 28.13 8.31 12.63
CA GLN A 174 28.26 9.20 13.79
C GLN A 174 27.98 8.44 15.09
N GLU A 175 27.30 7.29 15.00
CA GLU A 175 26.88 6.44 16.12
C GLU A 175 27.75 5.18 16.26
N ASN A 176 29.07 5.29 16.02
CA ASN A 176 30.03 4.17 16.13
C ASN A 176 29.69 2.94 15.26
N ASN A 177 29.07 3.15 14.10
CA ASN A 177 28.66 2.09 13.17
C ASN A 177 27.71 1.06 13.80
N ILE A 178 26.72 1.54 14.58
CA ILE A 178 25.64 0.71 15.13
C ILE A 178 24.31 1.01 14.43
N LEU A 179 23.44 0.00 14.43
CA LEU A 179 22.03 0.17 14.06
C LEU A 179 21.27 0.82 15.22
N PRO A 180 20.18 1.55 14.93
CA PRO A 180 19.17 1.89 15.93
C PRO A 180 18.70 0.63 16.66
N LEU A 181 18.38 0.73 17.95
CA LEU A 181 17.85 -0.38 18.73
C LEU A 181 16.37 -0.65 18.45
N ALA A 182 15.63 0.37 17.97
CA ALA A 182 14.23 0.30 17.54
C ALA A 182 13.89 1.44 16.58
#